data_AF-A0A519FV08-F1
#
_entry.id   AF-A0A519FV08-F1
#
_cell.length_a   1.000
_cell.length_b   1.000
_cell.length_c   1.000
_cell.angle_alpha   90.00
_cell.angle_beta   90.00
_cell.angle_gamma   90.00
#
_symmetry.space_group_name_H-M   'P 1'
#
loop_
_entity.id
_entity.type
_entity.pdbx_description
1 polymer ?
#
loop_
_entity_poly.entity_id
_entity_poly.type
_entity_poly.pdbx_seq_one_letter_code
_entity_poly.pdbx_strand_id
1 'polypeptide(L)'
;RAQRRHQKVLEEAPAPTISAALRTVLTDASVALAREVGYVNAGTVEFLVDDTPGVEAAYFLEMNTRLQVEHPVTELITGLDLVELQLRVAMGEPLPITQDDVRITGHAIEARVYAEDAFNGFLPQAGTAELVRWSDRSRNDVALESGQSVSSSYDPMLGKVIVHGPDREAARRLLVGALDGTAILGLTTNVGFLRGLAASKPFRDCDIDTAWLDRNPDEIVPAGAKVAAVFAAWAIADDEIGQQPDRPFGTADGWRLAGPAAPATVELVVDGEETRWSVSWKRVVGPYGEISTRLIAREPGWLQIEVDGRIRAAAVKVRHRSVDVVFLGNTFTFVRPDPFAPAAGTAGDQPGG
;
A
#
# COMPACT_ATOMS: atom_id res chain seq x y z
N ARG A 1 4.48 11.25 12.91
CA ARG A 1 5.23 10.09 12.37
C ARG A 1 4.71 8.82 13.01
N ALA A 2 4.49 7.77 12.25
CA ALA A 2 4.21 6.43 12.79
C ALA A 2 5.47 5.56 12.60
N GLN A 3 5.83 4.80 13.63
CA GLN A 3 6.96 3.89 13.58
C GLN A 3 6.61 2.59 14.31
N ARG A 4 7.32 1.51 13.96
CA ARG A 4 7.23 0.20 14.61
C ARG A 4 8.63 -0.30 14.89
N ARG A 5 8.92 -0.75 16.11
CA ARG A 5 10.27 -1.24 16.49
C ARG A 5 11.41 -0.35 15.98
N HIS A 6 11.23 0.98 16.12
CA HIS A 6 12.17 2.02 15.66
C HIS A 6 12.28 2.21 14.12
N GLN A 7 11.51 1.50 13.32
CA GLN A 7 11.42 1.70 11.88
C GLN A 7 10.25 2.63 11.54
N LYS A 8 10.53 3.75 10.88
CA LYS A 8 9.51 4.71 10.43
C LYS A 8 8.73 4.11 9.26
N VAL A 9 7.39 4.19 9.30
CA VAL A 9 6.49 3.62 8.26
C VAL A 9 5.65 4.68 7.55
N LEU A 10 5.22 5.72 8.27
CA LEU A 10 4.53 6.89 7.74
C LEU A 10 5.15 8.17 8.30
N GLU A 11 5.47 9.09 7.41
CA GLU A 11 6.07 10.38 7.70
C GLU A 11 5.21 11.49 7.13
N GLU A 12 5.18 12.63 7.79
CA GLU A 12 4.38 13.76 7.35
C GLU A 12 5.04 15.08 7.69
N ALA A 13 4.84 16.05 6.81
CA ALA A 13 5.27 17.42 7.03
C ALA A 13 4.17 18.39 6.56
N PRO A 14 3.90 19.47 7.32
CA PRO A 14 4.45 19.78 8.63
C PRO A 14 3.97 18.83 9.74
N ALA A 15 4.68 18.79 10.88
CA ALA A 15 4.20 18.07 12.07
C ALA A 15 2.85 18.65 12.56
N PRO A 16 1.79 17.82 12.73
CA PRO A 16 0.43 18.30 12.97
C PRO A 16 0.14 18.71 14.42
N THR A 17 0.92 18.24 15.38
CA THR A 17 0.64 18.39 16.82
C THR A 17 1.43 19.51 17.51
N ILE A 18 2.33 20.20 16.79
CA ILE A 18 3.18 21.24 17.39
C ILE A 18 2.67 22.64 17.06
N SER A 19 2.76 23.56 18.04
CA SER A 19 2.44 24.97 17.86
C SER A 19 3.48 25.68 16.97
N ALA A 20 3.11 26.86 16.44
CA ALA A 20 4.05 27.70 15.69
C ALA A 20 5.22 28.19 16.56
N ALA A 21 4.97 28.42 17.86
CA ALA A 21 6.00 28.81 18.82
C ALA A 21 7.01 27.69 19.01
N LEU A 22 6.55 26.47 19.31
CA LEU A 22 7.42 25.31 19.46
C LEU A 22 8.18 25.01 18.16
N ARG A 23 7.54 25.13 17.00
CA ARG A 23 8.21 24.98 15.69
C ARG A 23 9.39 25.95 15.54
N THR A 24 9.20 27.22 15.91
CA THR A 24 10.25 28.24 15.86
C THR A 24 11.43 27.87 16.75
N VAL A 25 11.14 27.44 17.99
CA VAL A 25 12.18 26.96 18.93
C VAL A 25 12.98 25.80 18.33
N LEU A 26 12.30 24.81 17.75
CA LEU A 26 12.94 23.65 17.13
C LEU A 26 13.81 24.03 15.93
N THR A 27 13.31 24.91 15.05
CA THR A 27 14.06 25.34 13.87
C THR A 27 15.27 26.19 14.24
N ASP A 28 15.12 27.13 15.18
CA ASP A 28 16.21 27.99 15.63
C ASP A 28 17.31 27.19 16.32
N ALA A 29 16.93 26.25 17.18
CA ALA A 29 17.86 25.32 17.81
C ALA A 29 18.61 24.46 16.79
N SER A 30 17.91 23.99 15.74
CA SER A 30 18.52 23.20 14.66
C SER A 30 19.56 24.00 13.88
N VAL A 31 19.25 25.25 13.52
CA VAL A 31 20.18 26.14 12.81
C VAL A 31 21.37 26.53 13.71
N ALA A 32 21.12 26.80 15.00
CA ALA A 32 22.17 27.11 15.96
C ALA A 32 23.15 25.92 16.13
N LEU A 33 22.62 24.70 16.29
CA LEU A 33 23.44 23.49 16.38
C LEU A 33 24.28 23.28 15.11
N ALA A 34 23.65 23.41 13.93
CA ALA A 34 24.35 23.27 12.65
C ALA A 34 25.49 24.29 12.50
N ARG A 35 25.29 25.53 12.96
CA ARG A 35 26.35 26.56 12.97
C ARG A 35 27.49 26.22 13.93
N GLU A 36 27.16 25.80 15.15
CA GLU A 36 28.15 25.48 16.19
C GLU A 36 29.10 24.37 15.75
N VAL A 37 28.57 23.33 15.08
CA VAL A 37 29.39 22.21 14.60
C VAL A 37 30.00 22.46 13.21
N GLY A 38 29.79 23.65 12.63
CA GLY A 38 30.27 23.99 11.28
C GLY A 38 29.71 23.06 10.21
N TYR A 39 28.45 22.64 10.34
CA TYR A 39 27.84 21.66 9.46
C TYR A 39 27.70 22.20 8.03
N VAL A 40 28.04 21.36 7.06
CA VAL A 40 27.93 21.64 5.63
C VAL A 40 27.02 20.59 5.00
N ASN A 41 26.26 21.01 3.99
CA ASN A 41 25.31 20.17 3.25
C ASN A 41 24.00 19.93 4.03
N ALA A 42 23.11 19.07 3.51
CA ALA A 42 21.83 18.76 4.14
C ALA A 42 21.99 17.77 5.31
N GLY A 43 21.19 17.96 6.35
CA GLY A 43 21.14 17.12 7.54
C GLY A 43 19.83 17.31 8.27
N THR A 44 19.56 16.48 9.28
CA THR A 44 18.33 16.58 10.09
C THR A 44 18.66 16.49 11.56
N VAL A 45 18.09 17.39 12.36
CA VAL A 45 18.15 17.33 13.81
C VAL A 45 16.86 16.67 14.29
N GLU A 46 16.99 15.57 15.02
CA GLU A 46 15.86 14.83 15.56
C GLU A 46 15.57 15.27 17.00
N PHE A 47 14.29 15.53 17.26
CA PHE A 47 13.78 15.87 18.60
C PHE A 47 12.71 14.87 19.02
N LEU A 48 12.58 14.70 20.34
CA LEU A 48 11.41 14.10 20.97
C LEU A 48 10.58 15.21 21.61
N VAL A 49 9.34 15.35 21.14
CA VAL A 49 8.38 16.32 21.68
C VAL A 49 7.58 15.64 22.79
N ASP A 50 7.40 16.34 23.91
CA ASP A 50 6.50 15.91 24.99
C ASP A 50 5.05 16.05 24.53
N ASP A 51 4.28 14.97 24.59
CA ASP A 51 2.88 14.92 24.18
C ASP A 51 1.90 15.22 25.32
N THR A 52 2.40 15.53 26.51
CA THR A 52 1.58 15.93 27.66
C THR A 52 0.80 17.21 27.34
N PRO A 53 -0.54 17.21 27.48
CA PRO A 53 -1.37 18.38 27.17
C PRO A 53 -0.90 19.65 27.90
N GLY A 54 -0.57 20.69 27.13
CA GLY A 54 -0.11 21.99 27.64
C GLY A 54 1.38 22.09 27.92
N VAL A 55 2.16 21.04 27.67
CA VAL A 55 3.63 21.07 27.76
C VAL A 55 4.20 21.38 26.38
N GLU A 56 4.90 22.52 26.23
CA GLU A 56 5.65 22.85 25.02
C GLU A 56 7.13 22.55 25.22
N ALA A 57 7.46 21.26 25.39
CA ALA A 57 8.84 20.81 25.59
C ALA A 57 9.28 19.88 24.45
N ALA A 58 10.54 20.04 24.06
CA ALA A 58 11.19 19.13 23.14
C ALA A 58 12.64 18.91 23.53
N TYR A 59 13.12 17.69 23.32
CA TYR A 59 14.44 17.24 23.73
C TYR A 59 15.22 16.81 22.51
N PHE A 60 16.46 17.30 22.37
CA PHE A 60 17.38 16.85 21.33
C PHE A 60 17.67 15.35 21.50
N LEU A 61 17.57 14.60 20.41
CA LEU A 61 17.91 13.19 20.38
C LEU A 61 19.27 12.98 19.70
N GLU A 62 19.36 13.38 18.43
CA GLU A 62 20.58 13.25 17.63
C GLU A 62 20.53 14.17 16.40
N MET A 63 21.65 14.29 15.69
CA MET A 63 21.74 14.90 14.37
C MET A 63 22.18 13.85 13.35
N ASN A 64 21.37 13.66 12.32
CA ASN A 64 21.70 12.80 11.20
C ASN A 64 22.43 13.63 10.13
N THR A 65 23.72 13.34 9.95
CA THR A 65 24.63 14.07 9.07
C THR A 65 24.58 13.57 7.60
N ARG A 66 23.36 13.37 7.12
CA ARG A 66 23.05 12.88 5.76
C ARG A 66 21.65 13.35 5.36
N LEU A 67 21.33 13.22 4.08
CA LEU A 67 19.95 13.36 3.61
C LEU A 67 19.08 12.30 4.31
N GLN A 68 17.90 12.71 4.78
CA GLN A 68 16.94 11.78 5.36
C GLN A 68 16.19 11.02 4.27
N VAL A 69 15.78 9.80 4.59
CA VAL A 69 15.00 8.98 3.64
C VAL A 69 13.68 9.67 3.32
N GLU A 70 13.04 10.23 4.36
CA GLU A 70 11.78 10.96 4.34
C GLU A 70 11.89 12.42 3.87
N HIS A 71 13.00 12.83 3.24
CA HIS A 71 13.13 14.19 2.71
C HIS A 71 12.03 14.63 1.72
N PRO A 72 11.37 13.76 0.92
CA PRO A 72 10.36 14.21 -0.05
C PRO A 72 9.17 14.93 0.59
N VAL A 73 8.78 14.62 1.83
CA VAL A 73 7.68 15.36 2.47
C VAL A 73 8.05 16.84 2.69
N THR A 74 9.34 17.11 2.94
CA THR A 74 9.87 18.47 3.05
C THR A 74 9.91 19.15 1.68
N GLU A 75 10.38 18.45 0.66
CA GLU A 75 10.45 18.98 -0.71
C GLU A 75 9.06 19.39 -1.22
N LEU A 76 8.05 18.55 -1.01
CA LEU A 76 6.70 18.80 -1.53
C LEU A 76 6.01 20.00 -0.87
N ILE A 77 6.28 20.28 0.42
CA ILE A 77 5.68 21.45 1.09
C ILE A 77 6.50 22.74 0.90
N THR A 78 7.79 22.63 0.55
CA THR A 78 8.68 23.79 0.37
C THR A 78 8.93 24.16 -1.08
N GLY A 79 8.75 23.23 -2.02
CA GLY A 79 9.12 23.38 -3.42
C GLY A 79 10.63 23.35 -3.68
N LEU A 80 11.43 22.93 -2.70
CA LEU A 80 12.89 22.87 -2.81
C LEU A 80 13.33 21.45 -3.16
N ASP A 81 14.18 21.32 -4.19
CA ASP A 81 14.91 20.08 -4.46
C ASP A 81 16.14 20.04 -3.54
N LEU A 82 16.09 19.19 -2.53
CA LEU A 82 17.16 19.12 -1.53
C LEU A 82 18.42 18.54 -2.16
N VAL A 83 18.31 17.55 -3.05
CA VAL A 83 19.47 16.94 -3.72
C VAL A 83 20.18 17.95 -4.63
N GLU A 84 19.43 18.78 -5.36
CA GLU A 84 20.01 19.90 -6.13
C GLU A 84 20.80 20.84 -5.21
N LEU A 85 20.21 21.26 -4.09
CA LEU A 85 20.87 22.13 -3.11
C LEU A 85 22.13 21.47 -2.51
N GLN A 86 22.08 20.16 -2.21
CA GLN A 86 23.24 19.40 -1.75
C GLN A 86 24.40 19.45 -2.77
N LEU A 87 24.10 19.31 -4.06
CA LEU A 87 25.09 19.35 -5.12
C LEU A 87 25.69 20.76 -5.30
N ARG A 88 24.86 21.81 -5.28
CA ARG A 88 25.32 23.21 -5.33
C ARG A 88 26.29 23.53 -4.20
N VAL A 89 25.90 23.19 -2.96
CA VAL A 89 26.76 23.40 -1.78
C VAL A 89 28.06 22.58 -1.89
N ALA A 90 28.00 21.36 -2.40
CA ALA A 90 29.19 20.54 -2.63
C ALA A 90 30.15 21.13 -3.68
N MET A 91 29.64 21.91 -4.64
CA MET A 91 30.44 22.68 -5.60
C MET A 91 30.97 24.00 -5.04
N GLY A 92 30.66 24.33 -3.78
CA GLY A 92 31.06 25.59 -3.14
C GLY A 92 30.16 26.78 -3.50
N GLU A 93 29.00 26.53 -4.12
CA GLU A 93 28.01 27.58 -4.35
C GLU A 93 27.30 27.97 -3.04
N PRO A 94 26.93 29.26 -2.85
CA PRO A 94 26.04 29.65 -1.77
C PRO A 94 24.63 29.10 -1.98
N LEU A 95 23.83 29.02 -0.91
CA LEU A 95 22.41 28.71 -1.03
C LEU A 95 21.71 29.80 -1.87
N PRO A 96 20.88 29.44 -2.85
CA PRO A 96 20.16 30.40 -3.70
C PRO A 96 18.95 31.05 -3.00
N ILE A 97 18.69 30.69 -1.74
CA ILE A 97 17.52 31.07 -0.96
C ILE A 97 17.94 31.57 0.43
N THR A 98 17.12 32.43 1.01
CA THR A 98 17.21 32.88 2.41
C THR A 98 16.17 32.17 3.27
N GLN A 99 16.21 32.37 4.58
CA GLN A 99 15.21 31.81 5.50
C GLN A 99 13.78 32.29 5.18
N ASP A 100 13.63 33.53 4.74
CA ASP A 100 12.32 34.14 4.41
C ASP A 100 11.73 33.57 3.10
N ASP A 101 12.56 32.96 2.25
CA ASP A 101 12.13 32.29 1.03
C ASP A 101 11.58 30.88 1.30
N VAL A 102 11.90 30.28 2.45
CA VAL A 102 11.42 28.93 2.83
C VAL A 102 9.96 29.02 3.27
N ARG A 103 9.04 28.83 2.32
CA ARG A 103 7.60 28.82 2.56
C ARG A 103 7.06 27.41 2.69
N ILE A 104 6.20 27.18 3.69
CA ILE A 104 5.48 25.91 3.86
C ILE A 104 4.08 26.06 3.28
N THR A 105 3.75 25.25 2.29
CA THR A 105 2.43 25.24 1.65
C THR A 105 1.83 23.84 1.67
N GLY A 106 0.61 23.71 2.20
CA GLY A 106 -0.11 22.45 2.25
C GLY A 106 0.48 21.44 3.24
N HIS A 107 0.25 20.16 2.96
CA HIS A 107 0.69 19.04 3.79
C HIS A 107 1.12 17.87 2.90
N ALA A 108 2.21 17.22 3.25
CA ALA A 108 2.70 16.04 2.55
C ALA A 108 2.75 14.84 3.51
N ILE A 109 2.45 13.66 2.96
CA ILE A 109 2.56 12.39 3.69
C ILE A 109 3.30 11.39 2.79
N GLU A 110 4.28 10.71 3.37
CA GLU A 110 5.05 9.64 2.75
C GLU A 110 4.72 8.31 3.42
N ALA A 111 4.65 7.26 2.60
CA ALA A 111 4.57 5.88 3.05
C ALA A 111 5.73 5.07 2.49
N ARG A 112 6.43 4.34 3.38
CA ARG A 112 7.53 3.46 3.00
C ARG A 112 7.02 2.06 2.68
N VAL A 113 7.07 1.69 1.41
CA VAL A 113 6.64 0.37 0.95
C VAL A 113 7.79 -0.61 1.10
N TYR A 114 7.57 -1.66 1.89
CA TYR A 114 8.53 -2.72 2.18
C TYR A 114 8.03 -4.08 1.71
N ALA A 115 8.98 -4.93 1.30
CA ALA A 115 8.81 -6.36 1.15
C ALA A 115 8.76 -7.02 2.53
N GLU A 116 7.63 -6.90 3.22
CA GLU A 116 7.39 -7.41 4.57
C GLU A 116 5.96 -7.94 4.71
N ASP A 117 5.79 -8.99 5.52
CA ASP A 117 4.46 -9.51 5.86
C ASP A 117 3.84 -8.76 7.05
N ALA A 118 3.11 -7.70 6.71
CA ALA A 118 2.22 -6.89 7.56
C ALA A 118 1.63 -7.62 8.78
N PHE A 119 1.03 -8.76 8.48
CA PHE A 119 0.05 -9.43 9.33
C PHE A 119 0.61 -10.72 9.94
N ASN A 120 1.85 -11.08 9.61
CA ASN A 120 2.55 -12.22 10.18
C ASN A 120 3.89 -11.77 10.80
N GLY A 121 3.84 -10.74 11.65
CA GLY A 121 5.00 -10.29 12.40
C GLY A 121 6.00 -9.40 11.63
N PHE A 122 5.64 -8.94 10.42
CA PHE A 122 6.47 -8.13 9.52
C PHE A 122 7.77 -8.85 9.17
N LEU A 123 7.64 -10.13 8.85
CA LEU A 123 8.77 -10.92 8.40
C LEU A 123 9.23 -10.38 7.03
N PRO A 124 10.54 -10.10 6.85
CA PRO A 124 11.07 -9.71 5.56
C PRO A 124 10.76 -10.75 4.48
N GLN A 125 10.46 -10.27 3.29
CA GLN A 125 10.08 -11.07 2.14
C GLN A 125 11.15 -10.94 1.06
N ALA A 126 11.36 -12.04 0.33
CA ALA A 126 12.21 -12.08 -0.85
C ALA A 126 11.50 -12.89 -1.93
N GLY A 127 11.75 -12.56 -3.19
CA GLY A 127 11.02 -13.18 -4.30
C GLY A 127 11.13 -12.38 -5.57
N THR A 128 10.29 -12.69 -6.56
CA THR A 128 10.23 -11.95 -7.82
C THR A 128 8.97 -11.09 -7.84
N ALA A 129 9.12 -9.81 -8.15
CA ALA A 129 8.01 -8.89 -8.35
C ALA A 129 7.37 -9.14 -9.72
N GLU A 130 6.49 -10.13 -9.82
CA GLU A 130 5.85 -10.55 -11.07
C GLU A 130 5.08 -9.42 -11.76
N LEU A 131 4.40 -8.58 -10.97
CA LEU A 131 3.75 -7.37 -11.44
C LEU A 131 4.00 -6.26 -10.43
N VAL A 132 4.41 -5.10 -10.93
CA VAL A 132 4.59 -3.89 -10.15
C VAL A 132 3.79 -2.78 -10.82
N ARG A 133 2.86 -2.20 -10.07
CA ARG A 133 2.10 -1.03 -10.45
C ARG A 133 2.16 -0.02 -9.31
N TRP A 134 2.70 1.14 -9.59
CA TRP A 134 2.65 2.29 -8.69
C TRP A 134 1.52 3.21 -9.11
N SER A 135 0.93 3.94 -8.16
CA SER A 135 -0.16 4.88 -8.46
C SER A 135 0.36 6.13 -9.19
N ASP A 136 -0.29 6.52 -10.28
CA ASP A 136 -0.02 7.78 -10.99
C ASP A 136 -0.52 9.03 -10.24
N ARG A 137 -1.19 8.85 -9.10
CA ARG A 137 -1.72 9.93 -8.25
C ARG A 137 -0.78 10.36 -7.12
N SER A 138 0.45 9.85 -7.13
CA SER A 138 1.48 10.13 -6.12
C SER A 138 2.82 10.37 -6.80
N ARG A 139 3.71 11.09 -6.11
CA ARG A 139 5.15 10.98 -6.38
C ARG A 139 5.59 9.61 -5.87
N ASN A 140 6.27 8.84 -6.71
CA ASN A 140 6.81 7.54 -6.33
C ASN A 140 8.32 7.56 -6.52
N ASP A 141 9.06 7.52 -5.42
CA ASP A 141 10.52 7.37 -5.46
C ASP A 141 10.80 5.87 -5.37
N VAL A 142 10.95 5.22 -6.53
CA VAL A 142 10.99 3.76 -6.68
C VAL A 142 12.09 3.34 -7.65
N ALA A 143 12.62 2.14 -7.46
CA ALA A 143 13.50 1.47 -8.44
C ALA A 143 12.98 0.09 -8.86
N LEU A 144 11.91 -0.40 -8.21
CA LEU A 144 11.34 -1.71 -8.45
C LEU A 144 10.48 -1.72 -9.73
N GLU A 145 10.78 -2.66 -10.61
CA GLU A 145 10.05 -2.94 -11.85
C GLU A 145 9.53 -4.38 -11.89
N SER A 146 8.54 -4.64 -12.76
CA SER A 146 8.02 -5.99 -12.98
C SER A 146 9.11 -6.92 -13.50
N GLY A 147 9.18 -8.14 -12.97
CA GLY A 147 10.17 -9.16 -13.28
C GLY A 147 11.46 -9.09 -12.46
N GLN A 148 11.66 -8.05 -11.64
CA GLN A 148 12.86 -7.93 -10.82
C GLN A 148 12.83 -8.84 -9.58
N SER A 149 14.00 -9.31 -9.17
CA SER A 149 14.19 -10.10 -7.96
C SER A 149 14.48 -9.20 -6.76
N VAL A 150 13.71 -9.33 -5.70
CA VAL A 150 13.95 -8.74 -4.38
C VAL A 150 14.72 -9.75 -3.55
N SER A 151 15.98 -9.44 -3.23
CA SER A 151 16.85 -10.30 -2.41
C SER A 151 16.80 -9.93 -0.93
N SER A 152 17.16 -10.86 -0.05
CA SER A 152 17.35 -10.60 1.37
C SER A 152 18.71 -9.97 1.72
N SER A 153 19.54 -9.61 0.73
CA SER A 153 20.88 -9.06 0.94
C SER A 153 20.92 -7.56 1.21
N TYR A 154 19.80 -6.86 0.98
CA TYR A 154 19.68 -5.41 1.12
C TYR A 154 18.45 -5.06 1.96
N ASP A 155 18.28 -3.77 2.24
CA ASP A 155 17.08 -3.24 2.86
C ASP A 155 15.82 -3.62 2.04
N PRO A 156 14.73 -4.11 2.68
CA PRO A 156 13.55 -4.56 1.94
C PRO A 156 12.67 -3.41 1.40
N MET A 157 13.13 -2.16 1.43
CA MET A 157 12.35 -1.02 0.91
C MET A 157 12.23 -1.10 -0.60
N LEU A 158 10.99 -1.19 -1.07
CA LEU A 158 10.64 -1.28 -2.49
C LEU A 158 10.45 0.11 -3.11
N GLY A 159 10.07 1.08 -2.28
CA GLY A 159 9.99 2.48 -2.65
C GLY A 159 9.15 3.31 -1.69
N LYS A 160 8.96 4.57 -2.05
CA LYS A 160 8.23 5.56 -1.25
C LYS A 160 7.05 6.09 -2.06
N VAL A 161 5.86 6.08 -1.46
CA VAL A 161 4.65 6.68 -2.03
C VAL A 161 4.39 7.98 -1.30
N ILE A 162 4.50 9.11 -2.00
CA ILE A 162 4.41 10.44 -1.41
C ILE A 162 3.28 11.23 -2.07
N VAL A 163 2.46 11.86 -1.24
CA VAL A 163 1.37 12.72 -1.69
C VAL A 163 1.45 14.08 -1.03
N HIS A 164 0.89 15.08 -1.71
CA HIS A 164 0.77 16.45 -1.23
C HIS A 164 -0.66 16.94 -1.44
N GLY A 165 -1.20 17.64 -0.45
CA GLY A 165 -2.55 18.20 -0.50
C GLY A 165 -2.59 19.59 0.14
N PRO A 166 -3.69 20.34 -0.08
CA PRO A 166 -3.87 21.67 0.51
C PRO A 166 -3.96 21.65 2.05
N ASP A 167 -4.35 20.52 2.62
CA ASP A 167 -4.41 20.27 4.05
C ASP A 167 -4.07 18.79 4.35
N ARG A 168 -3.85 18.47 5.63
CA ARG A 168 -3.48 17.12 6.08
C ARG A 168 -4.49 16.06 5.68
N GLU A 169 -5.77 16.35 5.80
CA GLU A 169 -6.84 15.38 5.55
C GLU A 169 -7.01 15.13 4.04
N ALA A 170 -6.83 16.15 3.21
CA ALA A 170 -6.72 16.00 1.77
C ALA A 170 -5.50 15.14 1.38
N ALA A 171 -4.32 15.41 1.95
CA ALA A 171 -3.13 14.59 1.74
C ALA A 171 -3.35 13.13 2.20
N ARG A 172 -3.96 12.90 3.37
CA ARG A 172 -4.29 11.56 3.86
C ARG A 172 -5.22 10.81 2.90
N ARG A 173 -6.29 11.44 2.41
CA ARG A 173 -7.20 10.81 1.44
C ARG A 173 -6.51 10.50 0.11
N LEU A 174 -5.62 11.39 -0.35
CA LEU A 174 -4.78 11.14 -1.52
C LEU A 174 -3.87 9.94 -1.29
N LEU A 175 -3.26 9.80 -0.10
CA LEU A 175 -2.41 8.66 0.23
C LEU A 175 -3.19 7.35 0.20
N VAL A 176 -4.38 7.32 0.82
CA VAL A 176 -5.25 6.13 0.77
C VAL A 176 -5.59 5.77 -0.68
N GLY A 177 -5.96 6.75 -1.50
CA GLY A 177 -6.27 6.52 -2.91
C GLY A 177 -5.05 6.11 -3.75
N ALA A 178 -3.86 6.59 -3.42
CA ALA A 178 -2.61 6.20 -4.07
C ALA A 178 -2.25 4.75 -3.71
N LEU A 179 -2.35 4.38 -2.44
CA LEU A 179 -2.11 3.00 -1.99
C LEU A 179 -3.17 2.01 -2.51
N ASP A 180 -4.41 2.44 -2.72
CA ASP A 180 -5.43 1.65 -3.43
C ASP A 180 -5.04 1.35 -4.89
N GLY A 181 -4.25 2.24 -5.51
CA GLY A 181 -3.75 2.10 -6.88
C GLY A 181 -2.36 1.45 -7.00
N THR A 182 -1.71 1.15 -5.88
CA THR A 182 -0.41 0.48 -5.83
C THR A 182 -0.60 -1.02 -5.65
N ALA A 183 0.05 -1.82 -6.49
CA ALA A 183 0.00 -3.28 -6.43
C ALA A 183 1.35 -3.89 -6.77
N ILE A 184 1.80 -4.80 -5.92
CA ILE A 184 3.01 -5.59 -6.13
C ILE A 184 2.62 -7.06 -5.94
N LEU A 185 2.67 -7.84 -7.02
CA LEU A 185 2.33 -9.25 -7.05
C LEU A 185 3.60 -10.10 -7.12
N GLY A 186 3.61 -11.26 -6.47
CA GLY A 186 4.75 -12.20 -6.44
C GLY A 186 5.60 -12.11 -5.17
N LEU A 187 5.36 -11.11 -4.33
CA LEU A 187 5.89 -11.01 -2.97
C LEU A 187 4.83 -10.37 -2.06
N THR A 188 4.86 -10.74 -0.77
CA THR A 188 4.05 -10.05 0.24
C THR A 188 4.68 -8.70 0.56
N THR A 189 3.84 -7.68 0.69
CA THR A 189 4.26 -6.30 0.99
C THR A 189 3.42 -5.70 2.11
N ASN A 190 3.92 -4.61 2.70
CA ASN A 190 3.19 -3.87 3.73
C ASN A 190 2.16 -2.87 3.16
N VAL A 191 1.92 -2.81 1.84
CA VAL A 191 1.05 -1.79 1.20
C VAL A 191 -0.35 -1.80 1.82
N GLY A 192 -0.95 -2.97 1.98
CA GLY A 192 -2.28 -3.13 2.58
C GLY A 192 -2.34 -2.66 4.03
N PHE A 193 -1.28 -2.89 4.79
CA PHE A 193 -1.12 -2.38 6.16
C PHE A 193 -1.00 -0.85 6.18
N LEU A 194 -0.14 -0.25 5.36
CA LEU A 194 0.02 1.21 5.25
C LEU A 194 -1.31 1.88 4.86
N ARG A 195 -2.03 1.27 3.93
CA ARG A 195 -3.34 1.72 3.45
C ARG A 195 -4.38 1.66 4.58
N GLY A 196 -4.39 0.57 5.34
CA GLY A 196 -5.25 0.40 6.52
C GLY A 196 -4.93 1.45 7.60
N LEU A 197 -3.64 1.63 7.91
CA LEU A 197 -3.15 2.62 8.88
C LEU A 197 -3.53 4.04 8.48
N ALA A 198 -3.27 4.45 7.23
CA ALA A 198 -3.64 5.77 6.72
C ALA A 198 -5.16 6.00 6.70
N ALA A 199 -5.96 4.94 6.55
CA ALA A 199 -7.42 4.98 6.60
C ALA A 199 -8.00 4.93 8.02
N SER A 200 -7.18 4.57 9.02
CA SER A 200 -7.62 4.37 10.40
C SER A 200 -8.03 5.67 11.10
N LYS A 201 -8.95 5.56 12.06
CA LYS A 201 -9.36 6.67 12.92
C LYS A 201 -8.17 7.24 13.72
N PRO A 202 -7.32 6.43 14.38
CA PRO A 202 -6.16 6.94 15.13
C PRO A 202 -5.21 7.79 14.28
N PHE A 203 -4.89 7.38 13.05
CA PHE A 203 -4.02 8.19 12.18
C PHE A 203 -4.69 9.49 11.73
N ARG A 204 -5.99 9.43 11.40
CA ARG A 204 -6.78 10.60 11.01
C ARG A 204 -6.84 11.64 12.13
N ASP A 205 -7.06 11.20 13.36
CA ASP A 205 -7.29 12.05 14.53
C ASP A 205 -5.97 12.49 15.22
N CYS A 206 -4.81 12.05 14.71
CA CYS A 206 -3.47 12.30 15.26
C CYS A 206 -3.20 11.62 16.62
N ASP A 207 -3.88 10.50 16.91
CA ASP A 207 -3.79 9.76 18.18
C ASP A 207 -2.68 8.69 18.15
N ILE A 208 -1.68 8.83 17.27
CA ILE A 208 -0.58 7.86 17.09
C ILE A 208 0.73 8.45 17.61
N ASP A 209 1.28 7.82 18.64
CA ASP A 209 2.63 8.05 19.12
C ASP A 209 3.64 7.01 18.56
N THR A 210 4.88 7.08 19.02
CA THR A 210 5.99 6.24 18.55
C THR A 210 5.91 4.77 18.97
N ALA A 211 5.02 4.41 19.91
CA ALA A 211 4.82 3.04 20.41
C ALA A 211 3.40 2.52 20.15
N TRP A 212 2.54 3.31 19.50
CA TRP A 212 1.15 2.97 19.27
C TRP A 212 0.98 1.66 18.49
N LEU A 213 1.79 1.45 17.44
CA LEU A 213 1.75 0.22 16.64
C LEU A 213 2.18 -1.02 17.43
N ASP A 214 3.13 -0.86 18.35
CA ASP A 214 3.60 -1.96 19.20
C ASP A 214 2.55 -2.32 20.27
N ARG A 215 1.74 -1.34 20.72
CA ARG A 215 0.63 -1.55 21.67
C ARG A 215 -0.66 -2.05 21.04
N ASN A 216 -0.87 -1.80 19.74
CA ASN A 216 -2.11 -2.12 19.02
C ASN A 216 -1.84 -2.98 17.76
N PRO A 217 -1.24 -4.17 17.89
CA PRO A 217 -0.82 -4.98 16.75
C PRO A 217 -1.99 -5.47 15.87
N ASP A 218 -3.18 -5.63 16.45
CA ASP A 218 -4.36 -6.20 15.77
C ASP A 218 -5.37 -5.13 15.29
N GLU A 219 -5.08 -3.84 15.51
CA GLU A 219 -6.02 -2.76 15.16
C GLU A 219 -6.13 -2.57 13.64
N ILE A 220 -5.08 -2.91 12.89
CA ILE A 220 -5.06 -2.86 11.42
C ILE A 220 -5.19 -4.28 10.88
N VAL A 221 -6.32 -4.56 10.24
CA VAL A 221 -6.61 -5.87 9.62
C VAL A 221 -6.71 -5.78 8.09
N PRO A 222 -6.39 -6.87 7.36
CA PRO A 222 -6.57 -6.91 5.91
C PRO A 222 -8.02 -6.64 5.52
N ALA A 223 -8.24 -5.79 4.53
CA ALA A 223 -9.56 -5.42 4.06
C ALA A 223 -9.79 -5.89 2.62
N GLY A 224 -11.05 -6.22 2.30
CA GLY A 224 -11.47 -6.45 0.91
C GLY A 224 -11.45 -7.91 0.43
N ALA A 225 -11.24 -8.89 1.33
CA ALA A 225 -11.22 -10.32 0.98
C ALA A 225 -12.43 -10.77 0.13
N LYS A 226 -13.65 -10.37 0.51
CA LYS A 226 -14.88 -10.65 -0.26
C LYS A 226 -14.79 -10.17 -1.71
N VAL A 227 -14.31 -8.95 -1.93
CA VAL A 227 -14.20 -8.37 -3.28
C VAL A 227 -13.03 -8.99 -4.04
N ALA A 228 -11.93 -9.31 -3.36
CA ALA A 228 -10.82 -10.04 -3.95
C ALA A 228 -11.25 -11.43 -4.45
N ALA A 229 -12.12 -12.14 -3.72
CA ALA A 229 -12.70 -13.41 -4.17
C ALA A 229 -13.55 -13.26 -5.43
N VAL A 230 -14.28 -12.14 -5.57
CA VAL A 230 -15.01 -11.81 -6.82
C VAL A 230 -14.05 -11.60 -7.98
N PHE A 231 -12.94 -10.87 -7.77
CA PHE A 231 -11.89 -10.72 -8.78
C PHE A 231 -11.28 -12.07 -9.17
N ALA A 232 -11.01 -12.95 -8.19
CA ALA A 232 -10.47 -14.28 -8.44
C ALA A 232 -11.44 -15.12 -9.28
N ALA A 233 -12.72 -15.20 -8.89
CA ALA A 233 -13.74 -15.93 -9.62
C ALA A 233 -13.90 -15.41 -11.05
N TRP A 234 -13.92 -14.08 -11.22
CA TRP A 234 -14.01 -13.45 -12.53
C TRP A 234 -12.79 -13.78 -13.41
N ALA A 235 -11.58 -13.70 -12.85
CA ALA A 235 -10.35 -13.97 -13.59
C ALA A 235 -10.22 -15.43 -14.03
N ILE A 236 -10.69 -16.40 -13.22
CA ILE A 236 -10.71 -17.81 -13.61
C ILE A 236 -11.66 -18.04 -14.79
N ALA A 237 -12.88 -17.53 -14.68
CA ALA A 237 -13.88 -17.67 -15.73
C ALA A 237 -13.39 -17.05 -17.06
N ASP A 238 -12.65 -15.96 -16.99
CA ASP A 238 -12.08 -15.29 -18.16
C ASP A 238 -10.80 -15.96 -18.71
N ASP A 239 -9.97 -16.59 -17.87
CA ASP A 239 -8.76 -17.33 -18.28
C ASP A 239 -9.10 -18.64 -19.00
N GLU A 240 -10.06 -19.42 -18.48
CA GLU A 240 -10.43 -20.74 -19.01
C GLU A 240 -11.00 -20.70 -20.44
N ILE A 241 -11.46 -19.54 -20.89
CA ILE A 241 -12.18 -19.41 -22.16
C ILE A 241 -11.24 -19.08 -23.34
N GLY A 242 -9.94 -18.88 -23.09
CA GLY A 242 -8.94 -18.74 -24.15
C GLY A 242 -9.08 -17.40 -24.90
N GLN A 243 -8.11 -16.53 -24.68
CA GLN A 243 -8.12 -15.13 -25.12
C GLN A 243 -7.91 -14.98 -26.63
N GLN A 244 -8.98 -15.02 -27.42
CA GLN A 244 -8.93 -14.74 -28.86
C GLN A 244 -10.13 -13.88 -29.26
N PRO A 245 -10.15 -12.58 -28.92
CA PRO A 245 -11.31 -11.70 -29.15
C PRO A 245 -11.70 -11.61 -30.63
N ASP A 246 -10.75 -11.85 -31.54
CA ASP A 246 -10.99 -11.90 -32.99
C ASP A 246 -11.67 -13.21 -33.45
N ARG A 247 -11.96 -14.13 -32.52
CA ARG A 247 -12.61 -15.42 -32.81
C ARG A 247 -13.92 -15.57 -32.05
N PRO A 248 -14.95 -16.16 -32.68
CA PRO A 248 -16.27 -16.32 -32.08
C PRO A 248 -16.31 -17.22 -30.84
N PHE A 249 -15.23 -17.97 -30.56
CA PHE A 249 -15.10 -18.84 -29.38
C PHE A 249 -14.01 -18.36 -28.40
N GLY A 250 -13.44 -17.17 -28.62
CA GLY A 250 -12.38 -16.62 -27.77
C GLY A 250 -12.85 -15.59 -26.75
N THR A 251 -14.16 -15.54 -26.50
CA THR A 251 -14.80 -14.61 -25.55
C THR A 251 -15.67 -15.35 -24.53
N ALA A 252 -15.51 -14.96 -23.26
CA ALA A 252 -16.24 -15.48 -22.10
C ALA A 252 -17.64 -14.89 -21.91
N ASP A 253 -18.43 -14.78 -22.98
CA ASP A 253 -19.75 -14.13 -22.94
C ASP A 253 -20.91 -15.09 -22.59
N GLY A 254 -20.62 -16.39 -22.48
CA GLY A 254 -21.58 -17.42 -22.15
C GLY A 254 -22.62 -17.67 -23.26
N TRP A 255 -22.34 -17.27 -24.50
CA TRP A 255 -23.31 -17.27 -25.59
C TRP A 255 -24.04 -18.63 -25.77
N ARG A 256 -25.34 -18.55 -26.05
CA ARG A 256 -26.22 -19.68 -26.36
C ARG A 256 -27.13 -19.32 -27.53
N LEU A 257 -27.34 -20.26 -28.45
CA LEU A 257 -28.22 -20.08 -29.61
C LEU A 257 -29.68 -19.84 -29.21
N ALA A 258 -30.13 -20.50 -28.15
CA ALA A 258 -31.46 -20.33 -27.57
C ALA A 258 -31.33 -20.30 -26.04
N GLY A 259 -31.93 -19.28 -25.43
CA GLY A 259 -31.88 -19.06 -23.98
C GLY A 259 -30.90 -17.98 -23.54
N PRO A 260 -30.87 -17.65 -22.24
CA PRO A 260 -29.92 -16.69 -21.70
C PRO A 260 -28.49 -17.23 -21.80
N ALA A 261 -27.52 -16.32 -21.84
CA ALA A 261 -26.11 -16.68 -21.71
C ALA A 261 -25.89 -17.52 -20.45
N ALA A 262 -25.19 -18.63 -20.59
CA ALA A 262 -24.90 -19.52 -19.48
C ALA A 262 -23.71 -18.97 -18.67
N PRO A 263 -23.81 -18.91 -17.34
CA PRO A 263 -22.68 -18.52 -16.52
C PRO A 263 -21.57 -19.56 -16.56
N ALA A 264 -20.33 -19.12 -16.37
CA ALA A 264 -19.21 -19.98 -16.07
C ALA A 264 -19.29 -20.44 -14.60
N THR A 265 -18.99 -21.70 -14.35
CA THR A 265 -18.91 -22.23 -12.99
C THR A 265 -17.45 -22.25 -12.56
N VAL A 266 -17.14 -21.61 -11.45
CA VAL A 266 -15.80 -21.55 -10.87
C VAL A 266 -15.84 -22.11 -9.46
N GLU A 267 -14.86 -22.92 -9.08
CA GLU A 267 -14.72 -23.45 -7.73
C GLU A 267 -13.46 -22.87 -7.08
N LEU A 268 -13.62 -22.38 -5.84
CA LEU A 268 -12.57 -21.72 -5.07
C LEU A 268 -12.63 -22.16 -3.60
N VAL A 269 -11.47 -22.33 -2.97
CA VAL A 269 -11.37 -22.42 -1.52
C VAL A 269 -11.31 -21.01 -0.95
N VAL A 270 -12.31 -20.63 -0.16
CA VAL A 270 -12.44 -19.33 0.48
C VAL A 270 -12.61 -19.57 1.98
N ASP A 271 -11.76 -18.95 2.80
CA ASP A 271 -11.76 -19.14 4.26
C ASP A 271 -11.67 -20.63 4.69
N GLY A 272 -11.01 -21.46 3.88
CA GLY A 272 -10.85 -22.90 4.11
C GLY A 272 -11.99 -23.78 3.62
N GLU A 273 -13.07 -23.19 3.08
CA GLU A 273 -14.23 -23.92 2.57
C GLU A 273 -14.26 -23.93 1.04
N GLU A 274 -14.63 -25.07 0.45
CA GLU A 274 -14.88 -25.15 -0.99
C GLU A 274 -16.18 -24.44 -1.34
N THR A 275 -16.08 -23.45 -2.22
CA THR A 275 -17.18 -22.59 -2.64
C THR A 275 -17.36 -22.65 -4.14
N ARG A 276 -18.62 -22.68 -4.59
CA ARG A 276 -18.98 -22.66 -6.01
C ARG A 276 -19.51 -21.28 -6.39
N TRP A 277 -19.00 -20.76 -7.49
CA TRP A 277 -19.29 -19.45 -8.03
C TRP A 277 -19.89 -19.59 -9.43
N SER A 278 -20.97 -18.85 -9.68
CA SER A 278 -21.59 -18.70 -10.99
C SER A 278 -21.27 -17.31 -11.50
N VAL A 279 -20.42 -17.25 -12.52
CA VAL A 279 -19.84 -16.01 -13.05
C VAL A 279 -20.45 -15.72 -14.41
N SER A 280 -21.00 -14.52 -14.57
CA SER A 280 -21.47 -13.98 -15.85
C SER A 280 -20.96 -12.56 -16.04
N TRP A 281 -21.11 -12.03 -17.24
CA TRP A 281 -20.69 -10.66 -17.58
C TRP A 281 -21.40 -9.55 -16.80
N LYS A 282 -22.51 -9.85 -16.09
CA LYS A 282 -23.33 -8.90 -15.31
C LYS A 282 -23.36 -9.16 -13.79
N ARG A 283 -22.99 -10.35 -13.37
CA ARG A 283 -23.15 -10.81 -11.99
C ARG A 283 -22.25 -11.97 -11.67
N VAL A 284 -21.86 -12.02 -10.41
CA VAL A 284 -21.18 -13.12 -9.77
C VAL A 284 -22.06 -13.58 -8.61
N VAL A 285 -22.48 -14.85 -8.62
CA VAL A 285 -23.25 -15.46 -7.53
C VAL A 285 -22.37 -16.48 -6.83
N GLY A 286 -22.26 -16.39 -5.51
CA GLY A 286 -21.41 -17.30 -4.73
C GLY A 286 -21.75 -17.27 -3.24
N PRO A 287 -20.79 -17.58 -2.34
CA PRO A 287 -21.03 -17.68 -0.89
C PRO A 287 -21.51 -16.37 -0.27
N TYR A 288 -21.22 -15.24 -0.90
CA TYR A 288 -21.62 -13.92 -0.42
C TYR A 288 -22.91 -13.37 -1.05
N GLY A 289 -23.69 -14.24 -1.70
CA GLY A 289 -24.91 -13.88 -2.41
C GLY A 289 -24.66 -13.47 -3.87
N GLU A 290 -25.65 -12.79 -4.46
CA GLU A 290 -25.57 -12.21 -5.80
C GLU A 290 -24.91 -10.83 -5.73
N ILE A 291 -23.83 -10.65 -6.50
CA ILE A 291 -23.05 -9.41 -6.59
C ILE A 291 -23.14 -8.92 -8.03
N SER A 292 -23.52 -7.66 -8.23
CA SER A 292 -23.55 -7.09 -9.58
C SER A 292 -22.12 -6.79 -10.02
N THR A 293 -21.76 -7.27 -11.21
CA THR A 293 -20.42 -7.07 -11.78
C THR A 293 -20.51 -6.55 -13.20
N ARG A 294 -19.58 -5.67 -13.59
CA ARG A 294 -19.42 -5.27 -14.98
C ARG A 294 -17.95 -5.03 -15.28
N LEU A 295 -17.40 -5.72 -16.27
CA LEU A 295 -16.04 -5.46 -16.73
C LEU A 295 -15.96 -4.03 -17.29
N ILE A 296 -15.01 -3.25 -16.78
CA ILE A 296 -14.75 -1.87 -17.22
C ILE A 296 -13.54 -1.84 -18.13
N ALA A 297 -12.43 -2.42 -17.67
CA ALA A 297 -11.19 -2.48 -18.42
C ALA A 297 -10.38 -3.70 -18.01
N ARG A 298 -9.52 -4.13 -18.92
CA ARG A 298 -8.65 -5.27 -18.72
C ARG A 298 -7.32 -5.04 -19.42
N GLU A 299 -6.27 -5.24 -18.63
CA GLU A 299 -4.88 -5.19 -19.06
C GLU A 299 -4.19 -6.47 -18.57
N PRO A 300 -3.05 -6.87 -19.15
CA PRO A 300 -2.28 -8.00 -18.64
C PRO A 300 -1.99 -7.86 -17.14
N GLY A 301 -2.51 -8.79 -16.33
CA GLY A 301 -2.32 -8.79 -14.87
C GLY A 301 -3.13 -7.76 -14.10
N TRP A 302 -4.01 -6.98 -14.74
CA TRP A 302 -4.79 -5.92 -14.10
C TRP A 302 -6.24 -5.90 -14.58
N LEU A 303 -7.17 -5.93 -13.62
CA LEU A 303 -8.61 -5.95 -13.90
C LEU A 303 -9.28 -4.74 -13.28
N GLN A 304 -10.19 -4.11 -14.03
CA GLN A 304 -11.12 -3.11 -13.52
C GLN A 304 -12.55 -3.60 -13.68
N ILE A 305 -13.22 -3.81 -12.56
CA ILE A 305 -14.59 -4.33 -12.51
C ILE A 305 -15.42 -3.36 -11.65
N GLU A 306 -16.59 -3.00 -12.14
CA GLU A 306 -17.61 -2.38 -11.31
C GLU A 306 -18.26 -3.47 -10.46
N VAL A 307 -18.14 -3.36 -9.14
CA VAL A 307 -18.70 -4.30 -8.15
C VAL A 307 -19.72 -3.53 -7.32
N ASP A 308 -20.98 -3.94 -7.37
CA ASP A 308 -22.12 -3.28 -6.71
C ASP A 308 -22.15 -1.75 -6.91
N GLY A 309 -22.06 -1.33 -8.18
CA GLY A 309 -22.13 0.10 -8.55
C GLY A 309 -20.82 0.87 -8.36
N ARG A 310 -19.74 0.22 -7.92
CA ARG A 310 -18.46 0.89 -7.63
C ARG A 310 -17.33 0.31 -8.46
N ILE A 311 -16.64 1.15 -9.21
CA ILE A 311 -15.44 0.74 -9.95
C ILE A 311 -14.34 0.37 -8.95
N ARG A 312 -13.76 -0.81 -9.15
CA ARG A 312 -12.66 -1.39 -8.38
C ARG A 312 -11.59 -1.86 -9.35
N ALA A 313 -10.36 -1.84 -8.88
CA ALA A 313 -9.23 -2.36 -9.64
C ALA A 313 -8.42 -3.31 -8.76
N ALA A 314 -7.88 -4.36 -9.37
CA ALA A 314 -7.01 -5.31 -8.69
C ALA A 314 -5.96 -5.84 -9.66
N ALA A 315 -4.75 -6.10 -9.15
CA ALA A 315 -3.82 -6.95 -9.86
C ALA A 315 -4.23 -8.41 -9.70
N VAL A 316 -4.23 -9.18 -10.78
CA VAL A 316 -4.66 -10.58 -10.73
C VAL A 316 -3.70 -11.45 -11.52
N LYS A 317 -3.29 -12.57 -10.93
CA LYS A 317 -2.48 -13.60 -11.57
C LYS A 317 -3.16 -14.94 -11.40
N VAL A 318 -3.66 -15.49 -12.51
CA VAL A 318 -4.17 -16.85 -12.56
C VAL A 318 -3.01 -17.83 -12.73
N ARG A 319 -2.97 -18.85 -11.88
CA ARG A 319 -2.04 -19.98 -11.92
C ARG A 319 -2.83 -21.28 -12.07
N HIS A 320 -2.12 -22.38 -12.28
CA HIS A 320 -2.75 -23.70 -12.47
C HIS A 320 -3.63 -24.13 -11.28
N ARG A 321 -3.18 -23.91 -10.03
CA ARG A 321 -3.90 -24.32 -8.80
C ARG A 321 -4.39 -23.17 -7.94
N SER A 322 -4.09 -21.93 -8.29
CA SER A 322 -4.41 -20.78 -7.46
C SER A 322 -4.61 -19.51 -8.28
N VAL A 323 -5.18 -18.49 -7.64
CA VAL A 323 -5.27 -17.13 -8.17
C VAL A 323 -4.81 -16.17 -7.10
N ASP A 324 -3.80 -15.37 -7.43
CA ASP A 324 -3.33 -14.29 -6.57
C ASP A 324 -4.03 -13.00 -6.98
N VAL A 325 -4.57 -12.29 -6.01
CA VAL A 325 -5.27 -11.01 -6.18
C VAL A 325 -4.68 -9.99 -5.23
N VAL A 326 -4.13 -8.90 -5.78
CA VAL A 326 -3.74 -7.73 -4.98
C VAL A 326 -4.87 -6.70 -5.05
N PHE A 327 -5.54 -6.48 -3.93
CA PHE A 327 -6.67 -5.56 -3.81
C PHE A 327 -6.56 -4.71 -2.55
N LEU A 328 -6.70 -3.39 -2.69
CA LEU A 328 -6.48 -2.40 -1.62
C LEU A 328 -5.11 -2.58 -0.93
N GLY A 329 -4.09 -2.90 -1.71
CA GLY A 329 -2.73 -3.17 -1.22
C GLY A 329 -2.53 -4.52 -0.52
N ASN A 330 -3.58 -5.32 -0.31
CA ASN A 330 -3.48 -6.64 0.31
C ASN A 330 -3.38 -7.74 -0.75
N THR A 331 -2.52 -8.73 -0.52
CA THR A 331 -2.42 -9.92 -1.38
C THR A 331 -3.31 -11.03 -0.82
N PHE A 332 -4.21 -11.54 -1.65
CA PHE A 332 -5.06 -12.68 -1.36
C PHE A 332 -4.75 -13.81 -2.33
N THR A 333 -4.59 -15.03 -1.83
CA THR A 333 -4.40 -16.23 -2.66
C THR A 333 -5.59 -17.15 -2.47
N PHE A 334 -6.30 -17.42 -3.57
CA PHE A 334 -7.42 -18.35 -3.60
C PHE A 334 -7.00 -19.64 -4.29
N VAL A 335 -7.34 -20.79 -3.71
CA VAL A 335 -6.95 -22.11 -4.24
C VAL A 335 -8.10 -22.70 -5.04
N ARG A 336 -7.79 -23.34 -6.17
CA ARG A 336 -8.77 -24.15 -6.92
C ARG A 336 -8.83 -25.56 -6.29
N PRO A 337 -10.02 -26.10 -5.98
CA PRO A 337 -10.15 -27.46 -5.48
C PRO A 337 -9.51 -28.47 -6.45
N ASP A 338 -8.92 -29.53 -5.91
CA ASP A 338 -8.36 -30.60 -6.73
C ASP A 338 -9.51 -31.52 -7.17
N PRO A 339 -9.85 -31.59 -8.47
CA PRO A 339 -10.95 -32.42 -8.93
C PRO A 339 -10.70 -33.91 -8.72
N PHE A 340 -9.47 -34.31 -8.36
CA PHE A 340 -9.07 -35.69 -8.10
C PHE A 340 -8.70 -35.96 -6.64
N ALA A 341 -8.80 -34.96 -5.73
CA ALA A 341 -8.61 -35.24 -4.31
C ALA A 341 -9.79 -36.07 -3.78
N PRO A 342 -9.53 -37.11 -2.96
CA PRO A 342 -10.61 -37.81 -2.28
C PRO A 342 -11.35 -36.82 -1.39
N ALA A 343 -12.68 -36.74 -1.55
CA ALA A 343 -13.53 -35.94 -0.67
C ALA A 343 -13.19 -36.32 0.78
N ALA A 344 -12.87 -35.32 1.62
CA ALA A 344 -12.52 -35.55 3.01
C ALA A 344 -13.70 -36.24 3.71
N GLY A 345 -13.63 -37.58 3.79
CA GLY A 345 -14.64 -38.39 4.44
C GLY A 345 -14.63 -38.08 5.92
N THR A 346 -15.80 -37.71 6.44
CA THR A 346 -16.09 -37.75 7.87
C THR A 346 -15.87 -39.17 8.37
N ALA A 347 -14.66 -39.49 8.81
CA ALA A 347 -14.37 -40.67 9.60
C ALA A 347 -14.96 -40.43 11.00
N GLY A 348 -16.26 -40.66 11.12
CA GLY A 348 -16.90 -40.90 12.40
C GLY A 348 -16.43 -42.25 12.90
N ASP A 349 -15.37 -42.26 13.70
CA ASP A 349 -14.96 -43.45 14.44
C ASP A 349 -15.94 -43.61 15.61
N GLN A 350 -16.90 -44.50 15.46
CA GLN A 350 -17.64 -45.05 16.60
C GLN A 350 -16.78 -46.12 17.26
N PRO A 351 -16.61 -46.10 18.60
CA PRO A 351 -15.93 -47.19 19.28
C PRO A 351 -16.93 -48.34 19.51
N GLY A 352 -16.60 -49.56 19.09
CA GLY A 352 -17.38 -50.74 19.41
C GLY A 352 -16.74 -52.05 18.95
N GLY A 353 -16.27 -52.84 19.92
CA GLY A 353 -15.83 -54.23 19.73
C GLY A 353 -14.83 -54.68 20.79
#